data_AF-A0A8T1PZK3-F1
#
_entry.id   AF-A0A8T1PZK3-F1
#
_cell.length_a   1.000
_cell.length_b   1.000
_cell.length_c   1.000
_cell.angle_alpha   90.00
_cell.angle_beta   90.00
_cell.angle_gamma   90.00
#
_symmetry.space_group_name_H-M   'P 1'
#
loop_
_entity.id
_entity.type
_entity.pdbx_description
1 polymer ?
#
loop_
_entity_poly.entity_id
_entity_poly.type
_entity_poly.pdbx_seq_one_letter_code
_entity_poly.pdbx_strand_id
1 'polypeptide(L)'
;MELTAQQLSEYNGTDPSKPIYVAVKGRIFDVTNGKSFYGPGGSYAMFAGKDASRALAKMSKNDEDVSPSLDGLSEKEIGVLNDWEKKFEAKYPVEAFGPKVIVGIVSCATARPGCPFEVPST
;
A
#
# COMPACT_ATOMS: atom_id res chain seq x y z
N MET A 1 -5.79 -7.41 -13.31
CA MET A 1 -4.42 -7.33 -13.88
C MET A 1 -3.44 -7.77 -12.80
N GLU A 2 -2.47 -8.59 -13.13
CA GLU A 2 -1.42 -9.03 -12.18
C GLU A 2 -0.16 -8.21 -12.45
N LEU A 3 0.34 -7.51 -11.43
CA LEU A 3 1.55 -6.71 -11.51
C LEU A 3 2.62 -7.37 -10.64
N THR A 4 3.78 -7.67 -11.20
CA THR A 4 4.91 -8.21 -10.44
C THR A 4 5.57 -7.11 -9.64
N ALA A 5 6.29 -7.47 -8.57
CA ALA A 5 7.03 -6.51 -7.75
C ALA A 5 8.06 -5.70 -8.58
N GLN A 6 8.64 -6.32 -9.61
CA GLN A 6 9.56 -5.65 -10.54
C GLN A 6 8.85 -4.57 -11.36
N GLN A 7 7.70 -4.90 -11.97
CA GLN A 7 6.89 -3.95 -12.74
C GLN A 7 6.39 -2.83 -11.83
N LEU A 8 5.95 -3.16 -10.62
CA LEU A 8 5.48 -2.18 -9.63
C LEU A 8 6.57 -1.15 -9.32
N SER A 9 7.83 -1.59 -9.22
CA SER A 9 8.98 -0.73 -8.91
C SER A 9 9.23 0.35 -9.96
N GLU A 10 8.74 0.18 -11.19
CA GLU A 10 8.79 1.21 -12.23
C GLU A 10 7.78 2.35 -12.00
N TYR A 11 6.76 2.13 -11.17
CA TYR A 11 5.69 3.09 -10.83
C TYR A 11 5.92 3.73 -9.45
N ASN A 12 7.18 4.08 -9.18
CA ASN A 12 7.61 4.75 -7.95
C ASN A 12 7.40 6.28 -7.96
N GLY A 13 6.84 6.84 -9.03
CA GLY A 13 6.58 8.27 -9.18
C GLY A 13 7.78 9.12 -9.61
N THR A 14 8.94 8.50 -9.89
CA THR A 14 10.11 9.20 -10.46
C THR A 14 9.76 9.84 -11.80
N ASP A 15 8.96 9.14 -12.62
CA ASP A 15 8.40 9.68 -13.84
C ASP A 15 7.12 10.48 -13.54
N PRO A 16 7.09 11.80 -13.78
CA PRO A 16 5.91 12.59 -13.52
C PRO A 16 4.74 12.27 -14.48
N SER A 17 5.03 11.63 -15.60
CA SER A 17 4.03 11.17 -16.59
C SER A 17 3.44 9.80 -16.25
N LYS A 18 4.01 9.06 -15.29
CA LYS A 18 3.50 7.75 -14.88
C LYS A 18 2.65 7.86 -13.62
N PRO A 19 1.63 7.01 -13.48
CA PRO A 19 0.90 6.85 -12.23
C PRO A 19 1.81 6.27 -11.14
N ILE A 20 1.36 6.40 -9.88
CA ILE A 20 2.07 5.90 -8.71
C ILE A 20 1.25 4.80 -8.09
N TYR A 21 1.90 3.64 -7.93
CA TYR A 21 1.27 2.46 -7.38
C TYR A 21 1.91 2.07 -6.06
N VAL A 22 1.10 1.61 -5.12
CA VAL A 22 1.56 1.08 -3.83
C VAL A 22 0.92 -0.27 -3.61
N ALA A 23 1.74 -1.27 -3.26
CA ALA A 23 1.21 -2.57 -2.89
C ALA A 23 0.99 -2.67 -1.37
N VAL A 24 -0.21 -3.10 -0.99
CA VAL A 24 -0.60 -3.39 0.39
C VAL A 24 -1.36 -4.72 0.40
N LYS A 25 -0.84 -5.67 1.15
CA LYS A 25 -1.30 -7.04 1.34
C LYS A 25 -1.53 -7.78 0.02
N GLY A 26 -0.62 -7.58 -0.95
CA GLY A 26 -0.73 -8.15 -2.30
C GLY A 26 -1.81 -7.48 -3.16
N ARG A 27 -2.31 -6.31 -2.79
CA ARG A 27 -3.23 -5.48 -3.59
C ARG A 27 -2.53 -4.19 -3.97
N ILE A 28 -2.65 -3.80 -5.22
CA ILE A 28 -1.99 -2.60 -5.75
C ILE A 28 -3.03 -1.50 -5.87
N PHE A 29 -2.78 -0.41 -5.17
CA PHE A 29 -3.64 0.77 -5.13
C PHE A 29 -3.03 1.88 -5.98
N ASP A 30 -3.87 2.54 -6.78
CA ASP A 30 -3.48 3.76 -7.50
C ASP A 30 -3.51 4.96 -6.54
N VAL A 31 -2.32 5.43 -6.18
CA VAL A 31 -2.13 6.62 -5.34
C VAL A 31 -1.68 7.82 -6.14
N THR A 32 -1.92 7.82 -7.46
CA THR A 32 -1.57 8.92 -8.37
C THR A 32 -2.16 10.25 -7.91
N ASN A 33 -3.37 10.23 -7.33
CA ASN A 33 -3.99 11.42 -6.74
C ASN A 33 -3.17 12.02 -5.58
N GLY A 34 -2.43 11.16 -4.86
CA GLY A 34 -1.53 11.50 -3.76
C GLY A 34 -0.07 11.74 -4.19
N LYS A 35 0.20 12.05 -5.46
CA LYS A 35 1.56 12.20 -5.99
C LYS A 35 2.45 13.17 -5.21
N SER A 36 1.90 14.17 -4.53
CA SER A 36 2.70 15.06 -3.66
C SER A 36 3.27 14.36 -2.42
N PHE A 37 2.66 13.26 -1.97
CA PHE A 37 3.09 12.47 -0.80
C PHE A 37 3.91 11.23 -1.17
N TYR A 38 3.55 10.58 -2.27
CA TYR A 38 4.20 9.35 -2.75
C TYR A 38 5.22 9.60 -3.85
N GLY A 39 5.23 10.78 -4.47
CA GLY A 39 6.22 11.16 -5.46
C GLY A 39 7.59 11.47 -4.85
N PRO A 40 8.60 11.73 -5.70
CA PRO A 40 9.97 11.97 -5.27
C PRO A 40 10.07 13.13 -4.26
N GLY A 41 10.63 12.85 -3.09
CA GLY A 41 10.75 13.81 -1.97
C GLY A 41 9.54 13.84 -1.02
N GLY A 42 8.49 13.05 -1.28
CA GLY A 42 7.35 12.92 -0.39
C GLY A 42 7.63 12.02 0.82
N SER A 43 6.89 12.22 1.91
CA SER A 43 7.06 11.45 3.16
C SER A 43 6.72 9.95 3.04
N TYR A 44 6.10 9.55 1.92
CA TYR A 44 5.69 8.18 1.62
C TYR A 44 6.32 7.67 0.31
N ALA A 45 7.34 8.36 -0.21
CA ALA A 45 8.00 8.00 -1.47
C ALA A 45 8.63 6.60 -1.45
N MET A 46 9.13 6.13 -0.30
CA MET A 46 9.70 4.77 -0.19
C MET A 46 8.67 3.64 -0.38
N PHE A 47 7.38 3.94 -0.24
CA PHE A 47 6.31 2.96 -0.46
C PHE A 47 5.88 2.91 -1.93
N ALA A 48 6.18 3.96 -2.69
CA ALA A 48 5.84 4.03 -4.10
C ALA A 48 6.62 2.98 -4.89
N GLY A 49 5.88 2.22 -5.70
CA GLY A 49 6.42 1.14 -6.50
C GLY A 49 6.86 -0.10 -5.69
N LYS A 50 6.53 -0.17 -4.41
CA LYS A 50 6.93 -1.27 -3.51
C LYS A 50 5.76 -1.77 -2.67
N ASP A 51 5.99 -2.87 -1.97
CA ASP A 51 5.02 -3.48 -1.07
C ASP A 51 5.22 -2.96 0.35
N ALA A 52 4.32 -2.09 0.77
CA ALA A 52 4.37 -1.38 2.05
C ALA A 52 3.68 -2.14 3.18
N SER A 53 3.25 -3.38 2.96
CA SER A 53 2.41 -4.11 3.92
C SER A 53 3.05 -4.24 5.29
N ARG A 54 4.31 -4.67 5.35
CA ARG A 54 5.04 -4.81 6.61
C ARG A 54 5.28 -3.46 7.29
N ALA A 55 5.67 -2.45 6.52
CA ALA A 55 5.95 -1.13 7.04
C ALA A 55 4.68 -0.46 7.61
N LEU A 56 3.53 -0.60 6.94
CA LEU A 56 2.24 -0.13 7.44
C LEU A 56 1.81 -0.87 8.70
N ALA A 57 2.02 -2.19 8.76
CA ALA A 57 1.73 -3.00 9.95
C ALA A 57 2.55 -2.55 11.17
N LYS A 58 3.84 -2.26 10.95
CA LYS A 58 4.77 -1.76 11.99
C LYS A 58 4.64 -0.26 12.26
N MET A 59 3.85 0.48 11.47
CA MET A 59 3.88 1.94 11.41
C MET A 59 5.30 2.51 11.22
N SER A 60 6.16 1.77 10.51
CA SER A 60 7.53 2.16 10.23
C SER A 60 7.62 2.87 8.88
N LYS A 61 8.47 3.89 8.79
CA LYS A 61 8.75 4.65 7.56
C LYS A 61 10.15 4.34 7.00
N ASN A 62 10.74 3.21 7.37
CA ASN A 62 12.05 2.81 6.86
C ASN A 62 11.92 2.00 5.58
N ASP A 63 12.77 2.28 4.58
CA ASP A 63 12.85 1.53 3.32
C ASP A 63 13.17 0.04 3.58
N GLU A 64 13.93 -0.27 4.63
CA GLU A 64 14.29 -1.63 5.02
C GLU A 64 13.09 -2.45 5.56
N ASP A 65 12.08 -1.79 6.12
CA ASP A 65 10.84 -2.44 6.58
C ASP A 65 9.82 -2.59 5.44
N VAL A 66 10.06 -2.01 4.25
CA VAL A 66 9.17 -2.11 3.07
C VAL A 66 9.34 -3.47 2.44
N SER A 67 8.52 -4.42 2.88
CA SER A 67 8.56 -5.79 2.41
C SER A 67 7.14 -6.35 2.26
N PRO A 68 6.91 -7.21 1.24
CA PRO A 68 5.67 -7.97 1.09
C PRO A 68 5.50 -9.02 2.19
N SER A 69 6.57 -9.37 2.92
CA SER A 69 6.53 -10.39 3.95
C SER A 69 5.85 -9.87 5.22
N LEU A 70 4.69 -10.44 5.54
CA LEU A 70 4.00 -10.26 6.82
C LEU A 70 4.45 -11.24 7.92
N ASP A 71 5.47 -12.03 7.61
CA ASP A 71 6.02 -13.04 8.51
C ASP A 71 6.67 -12.39 9.73
N GLY A 72 6.28 -12.85 10.92
CA GLY A 72 6.76 -12.32 12.20
C GLY A 72 6.03 -11.08 12.74
N LEU A 73 4.93 -10.66 12.12
CA LEU A 73 4.06 -9.62 12.67
C LEU A 73 3.10 -10.18 13.72
N SER A 74 2.93 -9.46 14.81
CA SER A 74 1.96 -9.78 15.86
C SER A 74 0.53 -9.45 15.41
N GLU A 75 -0.47 -10.06 16.05
CA GLU A 75 -1.89 -9.80 15.77
C GLU A 75 -2.26 -8.30 15.85
N LYS A 76 -1.61 -7.54 16.74
CA LYS A 76 -1.77 -6.08 16.83
C LYS A 76 -1.31 -5.37 15.56
N GLU A 77 -0.16 -5.75 15.01
CA GLU A 77 0.40 -5.17 13.78
C GLU A 77 -0.44 -5.56 12.56
N ILE A 78 -0.93 -6.80 12.53
CA ILE A 78 -1.89 -7.26 11.52
C ILE A 78 -3.21 -6.47 11.59
N GLY A 79 -3.69 -6.15 12.80
CA GLY A 79 -4.87 -5.31 13.01
C GLY A 79 -4.69 -3.90 12.44
N VAL A 80 -3.52 -3.30 12.67
CA VAL A 80 -3.13 -2.00 12.10
C VAL A 80 -3.09 -2.05 10.58
N LEU A 81 -2.46 -3.09 10.01
CA LEU A 81 -2.40 -3.27 8.55
C LEU A 81 -3.80 -3.38 7.93
N ASN A 82 -4.71 -4.08 8.59
CA ASN A 82 -6.08 -4.27 8.10
C ASN A 82 -6.87 -2.94 8.10
N ASP A 83 -6.65 -2.09 9.11
CA ASP A 83 -7.20 -0.73 9.14
C ASP A 83 -6.64 0.12 7.98
N TRP A 84 -5.33 0.04 7.72
CA TRP A 84 -4.69 0.70 6.59
C TRP A 84 -5.22 0.20 5.25
N GLU A 85 -5.35 -1.11 5.06
CA GLU A 85 -5.91 -1.71 3.85
C GLU A 85 -7.29 -1.15 3.55
N LYS A 86 -8.19 -1.12 4.55
CA LYS A 86 -9.54 -0.56 4.41
C LYS A 86 -9.52 0.92 4.06
N LYS A 87 -8.63 1.70 4.68
CA LYS A 87 -8.45 3.12 4.36
C LYS A 87 -7.99 3.34 2.93
N PHE A 88 -7.05 2.52 2.46
CA PHE A 88 -6.59 2.57 1.09
C PHE A 88 -7.70 2.18 0.12
N GLU A 89 -8.45 1.11 0.39
CA GLU A 89 -9.56 0.68 -0.46
C GLU A 89 -10.70 1.70 -0.54
N ALA A 90 -10.94 2.46 0.54
CA ALA A 90 -11.93 3.52 0.55
C ALA A 90 -11.45 4.80 -0.16
N LYS A 91 -10.13 5.07 -0.15
CA LYS A 91 -9.54 6.34 -0.63
C LYS A 91 -8.98 6.24 -2.05
N TYR A 92 -8.53 5.06 -2.45
CA TYR A 92 -7.83 4.80 -3.70
C TYR A 92 -8.40 3.55 -4.38
N PRO A 93 -8.57 3.56 -5.71
CA PRO A 93 -9.01 2.38 -6.42
C PRO A 93 -7.91 1.31 -6.45
N VAL A 94 -8.31 0.05 -6.39
CA VAL A 94 -7.41 -1.08 -6.64
C VAL A 94 -7.21 -1.21 -8.14
N GLU A 95 -5.98 -0.97 -8.59
CA GLU A 95 -5.57 -1.08 -9.99
C GLU A 95 -5.27 -2.54 -10.36
N ALA A 96 -4.59 -3.26 -9.46
CA ALA A 96 -4.08 -4.59 -9.74
C ALA A 96 -3.91 -5.43 -8.47
N PHE A 97 -3.62 -6.72 -8.66
CA PHE A 97 -3.21 -7.62 -7.59
C PHE A 97 -1.74 -7.98 -7.79
N GLY A 98 -0.97 -7.94 -6.71
CA GLY A 98 0.42 -8.38 -6.70
C GLY A 98 0.54 -9.90 -6.80
N PRO A 99 1.76 -10.46 -6.91
CA PRO A 99 1.95 -11.90 -6.83
C PRO A 99 1.37 -12.39 -5.50
N LYS A 100 0.32 -13.20 -5.60
CA LYS A 100 -0.48 -13.66 -4.48
C LYS A 100 0.39 -14.57 -3.61
N VAL A 101 1.06 -14.01 -2.60
CA VAL A 101 1.52 -14.81 -1.46
C VAL A 101 0.24 -15.28 -0.79
N ILE A 102 -0.17 -16.50 -1.11
CA ILE A 102 -1.38 -17.16 -0.66
C ILE A 102 -1.39 -17.36 0.86
N VAL A 103 -1.54 -16.28 1.62
CA VAL A 103 -2.05 -16.38 2.99
C VAL A 103 -3.57 -16.55 2.85
N GLY A 104 -4.02 -17.78 3.08
CA GLY A 104 -5.39 -18.19 2.85
C GLY A 104 -6.38 -17.40 3.69
N ILE A 105 -7.01 -16.39 3.11
CA ILE A 105 -8.34 -15.96 3.49
C ILE A 105 -9.19 -15.74 2.24
N VAL A 106 -10.27 -16.51 2.19
CA VAL A 106 -11.31 -16.45 1.17
C VAL A 106 -12.09 -15.15 1.33
N SER A 107 -12.35 -14.48 0.21
CA SER A 107 -13.50 -13.64 -0.14
C SER A 107 -14.26 -12.88 0.97
N CYS A 108 -14.51 -11.59 0.78
CA CYS A 108 -15.83 -11.14 0.30
C CYS A 108 -15.87 -9.60 0.27
N ALA A 109 -16.24 -9.06 -0.88
CA ALA A 109 -16.57 -7.66 -1.08
C ALA A 109 -17.72 -7.21 -0.16
N THR A 110 -17.64 -6.00 0.41
CA THR A 110 -18.79 -5.08 0.60
C THR A 110 -18.37 -3.71 1.17
N ALA A 111 -18.47 -2.68 0.31
CA ALA A 111 -19.13 -1.38 0.52
C ALA A 111 -19.04 -0.63 1.88
N ARG A 112 -18.54 0.62 1.87
CA ARG A 112 -19.30 1.90 1.92
C ARG A 112 -18.39 3.11 2.25
N PRO A 113 -18.80 4.35 1.86
CA PRO A 113 -17.98 5.55 1.96
C PRO A 113 -18.23 6.34 3.25
N GLY A 114 -17.21 7.09 3.68
CA GLY A 114 -17.37 8.28 4.53
C GLY A 114 -16.91 8.13 5.97
N CYS A 115 -15.61 8.36 6.20
CA CYS A 115 -15.11 8.95 7.45
C CYS A 115 -13.81 9.73 7.12
N PRO A 116 -13.70 11.01 7.47
CA PRO A 116 -12.47 11.77 7.29
C PRO A 116 -11.45 11.29 8.32
N PHE A 117 -10.40 10.60 7.88
CA PHE A 117 -9.27 10.26 8.75
C PHE A 117 -8.11 11.21 8.45
N GLU A 118 -7.92 12.15 9.37
CA GLU A 118 -6.74 12.99 9.50
C GLU A 118 -5.48 12.13 9.49
N VAL A 119 -4.54 12.50 8.60
CA VAL A 119 -3.16 12.04 8.70
C VAL A 119 -2.58 12.63 9.99
N PRO A 120 -1.99 11.84 10.89
CA PRO A 120 -1.23 12.44 11.99
C PRO A 120 -0.01 13.14 11.37
N SER A 121 -0.08 14.47 11.28
CA SER A 121 1.07 15.34 11.08
C SER A 121 2.00 15.17 12.27
N THR A 122 3.23 14.75 12.01
CA THR A 122 4.36 15.09 12.90
C THR A 122 5.17 16.19 12.26
#